data_AF-A0A846U269-F1
#
_entry.id   AF-A0A846U269-F1
#
_cell.length_a   1.000
_cell.length_b   1.000
_cell.length_c   1.000
_cell.angle_alpha   90.00
_cell.angle_beta   90.00
_cell.angle_gamma   90.00
#
_symmetry.space_group_name_H-M   'P 1'
#
loop_
_entity.id
_entity.type
_entity.pdbx_description
1 polymer ?
#
loop_
_entity_poly.entity_id
_entity_poly.type
_entity_poly.pdbx_seq_one_letter_code
_entity_poly.pdbx_strand_id
1 'polypeptide(L)'
;MSLPVELDPWFARIAVGDHAGRLDVELNLLDRAQAAEWTSFLAVHPIVEALGGIVLDDPETSNHHLYASRSPLRGSVFYLAHDDDSRVVYASLDDFLAAADDAKRRQTWLSELHPACSPIAADQAGLSRWIGQLLGSPGGHEVVMALMPSLDLGDTALLRRLVTDPDFFLGEAVAVEIEKRPSRALGIVAELCMLHPHPQVVSAGRLAARAIAKLR
;
A
#
# COMPACT_ATOMS: atom_id res chain seq x y z
N MET A 1 3.82 6.42 22.76
CA MET A 1 2.41 6.65 22.33
C MET A 1 1.50 5.56 22.93
N SER A 2 0.20 5.81 23.18
CA SER A 2 -0.73 4.71 23.52
C SER A 2 -1.28 4.10 22.24
N LEU A 3 -1.17 2.77 22.10
CA LEU A 3 -1.73 2.05 20.95
C LEU A 3 -3.25 1.83 21.13
N PRO A 4 -4.03 1.70 20.03
CA PRO A 4 -5.45 1.40 20.07
C PRO A 4 -5.76 0.07 20.77
N VAL A 5 -6.77 0.08 21.63
CA VAL A 5 -7.24 -1.12 22.37
C VAL A 5 -7.71 -2.24 21.44
N GLU A 6 -8.14 -1.90 20.22
CA GLU A 6 -8.53 -2.91 19.22
C GLU A 6 -7.38 -3.84 18.79
N LEU A 7 -6.12 -3.44 19.02
CA LEU A 7 -4.96 -4.28 18.75
C LEU A 7 -4.57 -5.17 19.94
N ASP A 8 -5.24 -5.07 21.09
CA ASP A 8 -4.91 -5.91 22.23
C ASP A 8 -5.03 -7.43 21.91
N PRO A 9 -6.03 -7.92 21.14
CA PRO A 9 -6.06 -9.32 20.69
C PRO A 9 -4.88 -9.70 19.80
N TRP A 10 -4.39 -8.78 18.96
CA TRP A 10 -3.20 -8.99 18.13
C TRP A 10 -1.98 -9.18 19.01
N PHE A 11 -1.70 -8.24 19.91
CA PHE A 11 -0.53 -8.32 20.79
C PHE A 11 -0.59 -9.51 21.75
N ALA A 12 -1.78 -9.92 22.19
CA ALA A 12 -1.94 -11.14 22.97
C ALA A 12 -1.52 -12.40 22.19
N ARG A 13 -1.77 -12.45 20.88
CA ARG A 13 -1.32 -13.54 20.00
C ARG A 13 0.18 -13.50 19.77
N ILE A 14 0.75 -12.32 19.52
CA ILE A 14 2.20 -12.17 19.30
C ILE A 14 3.00 -12.57 20.55
N ALA A 15 2.52 -12.20 21.75
CA ALA A 15 3.19 -12.51 23.01
C ALA A 15 3.36 -14.02 23.30
N VAL A 16 2.51 -14.88 22.71
CA VAL A 16 2.59 -16.34 22.86
C VAL A 16 3.02 -17.05 21.58
N GLY A 17 3.20 -16.29 20.50
CA GLY A 17 3.63 -16.79 19.20
C GLY A 17 5.14 -17.00 19.11
N ASP A 18 5.57 -17.54 17.98
CA ASP A 18 6.99 -17.73 17.64
C ASP A 18 7.33 -16.88 16.41
N HIS A 19 7.10 -15.58 16.52
CA HIS A 19 7.23 -14.63 15.40
C HIS A 19 8.27 -13.54 15.64
N ALA A 20 8.94 -13.56 16.79
CA ALA A 20 10.03 -12.66 17.14
C ALA A 20 11.40 -13.25 16.74
N GLY A 21 12.32 -12.40 16.28
CA GLY A 21 13.72 -12.76 16.00
C GLY A 21 13.92 -13.76 14.85
N ARG A 22 12.93 -13.95 13.98
CA ARG A 22 12.99 -14.83 12.79
C ARG A 22 13.52 -14.08 11.57
N LEU A 23 14.70 -13.50 11.74
CA LEU A 23 15.37 -12.69 10.70
C LEU A 23 15.76 -13.53 9.47
N ASP A 24 15.85 -14.86 9.62
CA ASP A 24 16.06 -15.82 8.53
C ASP A 24 14.98 -15.76 7.44
N VAL A 25 13.79 -15.25 7.79
CA VAL A 25 12.64 -15.09 6.89
C VAL A 25 12.10 -13.65 6.87
N GLU A 26 12.92 -12.67 7.26
CA GLU A 26 12.53 -11.25 7.39
C GLU A 26 11.32 -11.03 8.31
N LEU A 27 11.30 -11.71 9.47
CA LEU A 27 10.17 -11.66 10.39
C LEU A 27 10.63 -11.36 11.82
N ASN A 28 10.12 -10.27 12.38
CA ASN A 28 10.24 -9.98 13.79
C ASN A 28 9.01 -9.17 14.25
N LEU A 29 7.92 -9.87 14.54
CA LEU A 29 6.69 -9.22 15.00
C LEU A 29 6.90 -8.64 16.41
N LEU A 30 6.57 -7.36 16.53
CA LEU A 30 6.82 -6.58 17.73
C LEU A 30 5.77 -6.85 18.81
N ASP A 31 6.21 -6.90 20.06
CA ASP A 31 5.29 -6.78 21.17
C ASP A 31 4.69 -5.37 21.27
N ARG A 32 3.73 -5.19 22.18
CA ARG A 32 3.02 -3.91 22.32
C ARG A 32 3.93 -2.74 22.70
N ALA A 33 4.96 -2.98 23.50
CA ALA A 33 5.87 -1.94 23.95
C ALA A 33 6.80 -1.53 22.81
N GLN A 34 7.38 -2.51 22.11
CA GLN A 34 8.24 -2.29 20.96
C GLN A 34 7.49 -1.61 19.81
N ALA A 35 6.26 -2.06 19.50
CA ALA A 35 5.41 -1.42 18.50
C ALA A 35 5.14 0.05 18.82
N ALA A 36 4.92 0.39 20.10
CA ALA A 36 4.71 1.76 20.54
C ALA A 36 5.97 2.64 20.40
N GLU A 37 7.14 2.07 20.67
CA GLU A 37 8.44 2.72 20.50
C GLU A 37 8.71 3.01 19.01
N TRP A 38 8.65 1.99 18.17
CA TRP A 38 8.85 2.09 16.72
C TRP A 38 7.84 3.01 16.04
N THR A 39 6.57 2.93 16.43
CA THR A 39 5.55 3.88 15.93
C THR A 39 5.88 5.32 16.32
N SER A 40 6.44 5.55 17.51
CA SER A 40 6.83 6.90 17.92
C SER A 40 8.05 7.40 17.14
N PHE A 41 8.98 6.50 16.79
CA PHE A 41 10.15 6.82 15.97
C PHE A 41 9.76 7.21 14.52
N LEU A 42 8.83 6.47 13.91
CA LEU A 42 8.38 6.71 12.53
C LEU A 42 7.22 7.70 12.41
N ALA A 43 6.76 8.31 13.51
CA ALA A 43 5.57 9.16 13.53
C ALA A 43 5.64 10.38 12.59
N VAL A 44 6.85 10.83 12.22
CA VAL A 44 7.07 11.98 11.31
C VAL A 44 7.04 11.60 9.83
N HIS A 45 6.98 10.31 9.50
CA HIS A 45 6.92 9.85 8.12
C HIS A 45 5.53 10.17 7.53
N PRO A 46 5.42 10.83 6.36
CA PRO A 46 4.13 11.29 5.81
C PRO A 46 3.09 10.18 5.67
N ILE A 47 3.49 9.01 5.15
CA ILE A 47 2.62 7.83 5.02
C ILE A 47 2.16 7.31 6.39
N VAL A 48 3.06 7.21 7.38
CA VAL A 48 2.74 6.75 8.73
C VAL A 48 1.75 7.71 9.38
N GLU A 49 1.99 9.02 9.28
CA GLU A 49 1.08 10.03 9.80
C GLU A 49 -0.30 9.94 9.12
N ALA A 50 -0.33 9.85 7.80
CA ALA A 50 -1.57 9.80 7.01
C ALA A 50 -2.44 8.60 7.39
N LEU A 51 -1.85 7.40 7.48
CA LEU A 51 -2.56 6.16 7.81
C LEU A 51 -2.87 6.03 9.31
N GLY A 52 -2.26 6.85 10.17
CA GLY A 52 -2.13 6.54 11.59
C GLY A 52 -1.46 5.18 11.77
N GLY A 53 -0.39 4.94 11.01
CA GLY A 53 0.32 3.68 10.92
C GLY A 53 0.88 3.26 12.28
N ILE A 54 0.70 2.00 12.62
CA ILE A 54 1.28 1.39 13.83
C ILE A 54 2.23 0.29 13.37
N VAL A 55 3.49 0.41 13.72
CA VAL A 55 4.54 -0.54 13.32
C VAL A 55 4.26 -1.91 13.94
N LEU A 56 4.23 -2.94 13.10
CA LEU A 56 3.92 -4.32 13.49
C LEU A 56 5.16 -5.20 13.58
N ASP A 57 6.21 -4.87 12.83
CA ASP A 57 7.45 -5.64 12.76
C ASP A 57 8.70 -4.76 12.61
N ASP A 58 9.84 -5.34 12.95
CA ASP A 58 11.16 -4.78 12.71
C ASP A 58 12.13 -5.91 12.33
N PRO A 59 12.17 -6.34 11.06
CA PRO A 59 13.04 -7.43 10.62
C PRO A 59 14.52 -7.01 10.50
N GLU A 60 14.95 -5.94 11.18
CA GLU A 60 16.28 -5.30 11.04
C GLU A 60 16.59 -4.84 9.61
N THR A 61 15.56 -4.33 8.93
CA THR A 61 15.68 -3.72 7.61
C THR A 61 15.12 -2.29 7.64
N SER A 62 15.23 -1.57 6.53
CA SER A 62 14.57 -0.26 6.38
C SER A 62 13.08 -0.36 6.04
N ASN A 63 12.53 -1.57 5.96
CA ASN A 63 11.15 -1.83 5.57
C ASN A 63 10.33 -2.33 6.75
N HIS A 64 9.08 -1.88 6.83
CA HIS A 64 8.17 -2.20 7.94
C HIS A 64 6.75 -2.48 7.47
N HIS A 65 6.09 -3.43 8.11
CA HIS A 65 4.65 -3.62 8.05
C HIS A 65 3.98 -2.75 9.11
N LEU A 66 2.94 -2.03 8.69
CA LEU A 66 2.19 -1.09 9.50
C LEU A 66 0.71 -1.49 9.51
N TYR A 67 0.08 -1.47 10.66
CA TYR A 67 -1.38 -1.48 10.74
C TYR A 67 -1.91 -0.07 10.44
N ALA A 68 -2.79 0.04 9.45
CA ALA A 68 -3.51 1.27 9.18
C ALA A 68 -4.66 1.42 10.20
N SER A 69 -4.63 2.49 11.02
CA SER A 69 -5.67 2.75 12.02
C SER A 69 -6.74 3.75 11.55
N ARG A 70 -6.48 4.49 10.46
CA ARG A 70 -7.41 5.49 9.92
C ARG A 70 -8.17 4.96 8.71
N SER A 71 -9.43 5.38 8.60
CA SER A 71 -10.25 5.17 7.40
C SER A 71 -9.63 5.92 6.22
N PRO A 72 -9.77 5.43 4.98
CA PRO A 72 -10.62 4.30 4.55
C PRO A 72 -9.91 2.93 4.56
N LEU A 73 -8.65 2.87 4.97
CA LEU A 73 -7.83 1.65 4.98
C LEU A 73 -7.72 0.96 6.34
N ARG A 74 -8.50 1.41 7.33
CA ARG A 74 -8.44 0.87 8.69
C ARG A 74 -8.57 -0.65 8.69
N GLY A 75 -7.67 -1.32 9.41
CA GLY A 75 -7.67 -2.79 9.52
C GLY A 75 -6.66 -3.48 8.60
N SER A 76 -6.21 -2.80 7.55
CA SER A 76 -5.25 -3.34 6.58
C SER A 76 -3.80 -3.25 7.07
N VAL A 77 -2.93 -4.05 6.45
CA VAL A 77 -1.48 -4.01 6.66
C VAL A 77 -0.79 -3.39 5.47
N PHE A 78 -0.15 -2.26 5.73
CA PHE A 78 0.61 -1.47 4.78
C PHE A 78 2.09 -1.82 4.88
N TYR A 79 2.75 -2.09 3.77
CA TYR A 79 4.20 -2.25 3.71
C TYR A 79 4.84 -0.92 3.35
N LEU A 80 5.61 -0.37 4.28
CA LEU A 80 6.45 0.80 4.10
C LEU A 80 7.83 0.33 3.64
N ALA A 81 8.11 0.51 2.36
CA ALA A 81 9.37 0.16 1.74
C ALA A 81 10.26 1.41 1.55
N HIS A 82 11.55 1.25 1.76
CA HIS A 82 12.53 2.31 1.57
C HIS A 82 12.92 2.50 0.10
N ASP A 83 13.15 1.39 -0.62
CA ASP A 83 13.65 1.39 -2.01
C ASP A 83 12.64 0.82 -3.03
N ASP A 84 11.45 0.42 -2.59
CA ASP A 84 10.42 -0.24 -3.42
C ASP A 84 9.04 0.43 -3.22
N ASP A 85 8.03 -0.07 -3.93
CA ASP A 85 6.66 0.45 -3.89
C ASP A 85 5.99 0.20 -2.53
N SER A 86 5.90 1.26 -1.72
CA SER A 86 5.10 1.25 -0.49
C SER A 86 3.60 1.14 -0.79
N ARG A 87 2.92 0.14 -0.22
CA ARG A 87 1.49 -0.12 -0.51
C ARG A 87 0.81 -1.01 0.54
N VAL A 88 -0.51 -1.12 0.49
CA VAL A 88 -1.24 -2.16 1.24
C VAL A 88 -0.90 -3.54 0.67
N VAL A 89 -0.45 -4.46 1.52
CA VAL A 89 -0.08 -5.83 1.12
C VAL A 89 -1.05 -6.87 1.66
N TYR A 90 -1.69 -6.63 2.81
CA TYR A 90 -2.70 -7.54 3.36
C TYR A 90 -3.96 -6.79 3.77
N ALA A 91 -5.13 -7.41 3.55
CA ALA A 91 -6.43 -6.78 3.85
C ALA A 91 -6.72 -6.76 5.35
N SER A 92 -6.08 -7.65 6.12
CA SER A 92 -6.27 -7.81 7.55
C SER A 92 -5.00 -8.27 8.26
N LEU A 93 -4.98 -8.12 9.59
CA LEU A 93 -3.94 -8.70 10.46
C LEU A 93 -3.91 -10.24 10.40
N ASP A 94 -5.05 -10.88 10.19
CA ASP A 94 -5.12 -12.35 10.06
C ASP A 94 -4.43 -12.83 8.79
N ASP A 95 -4.63 -12.14 7.66
CA ASP A 95 -3.94 -12.44 6.40
C ASP A 95 -2.43 -12.26 6.55
N PHE A 96 -2.00 -11.19 7.24
CA PHE A 96 -0.59 -10.94 7.52
C PHE A 96 0.03 -12.04 8.37
N LEU A 97 -0.64 -12.46 9.45
CA LEU A 97 -0.13 -13.52 10.31
C LEU A 97 -0.10 -14.87 9.59
N ALA A 98 -1.08 -15.16 8.74
CA ALA A 98 -1.07 -16.35 7.90
C ALA A 98 0.12 -16.36 6.93
N ALA A 99 0.47 -15.21 6.35
CA ALA A 99 1.66 -15.06 5.52
C ALA A 99 2.95 -15.22 6.32
N ALA A 100 3.04 -14.67 7.54
CA ALA A 100 4.17 -14.87 8.44
C ALA A 100 4.37 -16.35 8.79
N ASP A 101 3.29 -17.08 9.09
CA ASP A 101 3.35 -18.52 9.32
C ASP A 101 3.79 -19.27 8.07
N ASP A 102 3.34 -18.86 6.88
CA ASP A 102 3.74 -19.49 5.62
C ASP A 102 5.22 -19.22 5.28
N ALA A 103 5.72 -18.01 5.53
CA ALA A 103 7.13 -17.66 5.37
C ALA A 103 8.02 -18.57 6.21
N LYS A 104 7.67 -18.75 7.49
CA LYS A 104 8.35 -19.69 8.39
C LYS A 104 8.31 -21.12 7.86
N ARG A 105 7.15 -21.62 7.41
CA ARG A 105 7.02 -23.00 6.91
C ARG A 105 7.83 -23.23 5.64
N ARG A 106 7.85 -22.24 4.73
CA ARG A 106 8.52 -22.34 3.43
C ARG A 106 9.99 -21.96 3.48
N GLN A 107 10.45 -21.35 4.57
CA GLN A 107 11.81 -20.83 4.72
C GLN A 107 12.13 -19.83 3.59
N THR A 108 11.21 -18.89 3.37
CA THR A 108 11.26 -17.86 2.32
C THR A 108 11.05 -16.50 2.97
N TRP A 109 11.46 -15.42 2.32
CA TRP A 109 11.28 -14.10 2.89
C TRP A 109 9.80 -13.69 2.91
N LEU A 110 9.37 -13.04 3.99
CA LEU A 110 7.98 -12.59 4.10
C LEU A 110 7.58 -11.62 2.98
N SER A 111 8.52 -10.79 2.53
CA SER A 111 8.36 -9.87 1.40
C SER A 111 8.06 -10.60 0.08
N GLU A 112 8.61 -11.80 -0.13
CA GLU A 112 8.32 -12.62 -1.31
C GLU A 112 6.90 -13.21 -1.31
N LEU A 113 6.23 -13.21 -0.16
CA LEU A 113 4.84 -13.66 -0.02
C LEU A 113 3.83 -12.51 -0.18
N HIS A 114 4.30 -11.28 -0.40
CA HIS A 114 3.40 -10.16 -0.67
C HIS A 114 2.54 -10.43 -1.91
N PRO A 115 1.22 -10.21 -1.84
CA PRO A 115 0.35 -10.35 -3.01
C PRO A 115 0.80 -9.42 -4.13
N ALA A 116 0.81 -9.91 -5.37
CA ALA A 116 1.22 -9.14 -6.55
C ALA A 116 0.39 -7.86 -6.80
N CYS A 117 -0.84 -7.81 -6.28
CA CYS A 117 -1.70 -6.64 -6.30
C CYS A 117 -2.12 -6.31 -4.88
N SER A 118 -2.25 -5.02 -4.58
CA SER A 118 -2.82 -4.59 -3.31
C SER A 118 -4.29 -5.00 -3.19
N PRO A 119 -4.76 -5.34 -1.98
CA PRO A 119 -6.18 -5.47 -1.70
C PRO A 119 -6.93 -4.17 -2.07
N ILE A 120 -8.08 -4.32 -2.70
CA ILE A 120 -8.95 -3.17 -3.00
C ILE A 120 -9.62 -2.73 -1.70
N ALA A 121 -9.57 -1.43 -1.39
CA ALA A 121 -10.20 -0.88 -0.19
C ALA A 121 -11.73 -1.08 -0.21
N ALA A 122 -12.34 -1.38 0.92
CA ALA A 122 -13.80 -1.54 1.00
C ALA A 122 -14.54 -0.21 0.77
N ASP A 123 -14.00 0.90 1.28
CA ASP A 123 -14.57 2.25 1.13
C ASP A 123 -13.88 3.01 -0.02
N GLN A 124 -14.23 2.65 -1.26
CA GLN A 124 -13.69 3.30 -2.47
C GLN A 124 -14.05 4.78 -2.56
N ALA A 125 -15.27 5.16 -2.16
CA ALA A 125 -15.69 6.56 -2.18
C ALA A 125 -14.90 7.40 -1.15
N GLY A 126 -14.64 6.85 0.03
CA GLY A 126 -13.77 7.46 1.03
C GLY A 126 -12.33 7.58 0.54
N LEU A 127 -11.80 6.52 -0.09
CA LEU A 127 -10.43 6.53 -0.64
C LEU A 127 -10.25 7.56 -1.74
N SER A 128 -11.16 7.61 -2.72
CA SER A 128 -11.13 8.62 -3.77
C SER A 128 -11.19 10.05 -3.23
N ARG A 129 -12.04 10.29 -2.23
CA ARG A 129 -12.16 11.61 -1.58
C ARG A 129 -10.87 11.98 -0.85
N TRP A 130 -10.30 11.03 -0.12
CA TRP A 130 -9.07 11.26 0.63
C TRP A 130 -7.89 11.56 -0.28
N ILE A 131 -7.69 10.78 -1.34
CA ILE A 131 -6.70 11.06 -2.39
C ILE A 131 -6.92 12.46 -2.97
N GLY A 132 -8.17 12.81 -3.29
CA GLY A 132 -8.50 14.14 -3.81
C GLY A 132 -8.12 15.30 -2.88
N GLN A 133 -8.12 15.09 -1.56
CA GLN A 133 -7.67 16.07 -0.56
C GLN A 133 -6.14 16.11 -0.45
N LEU A 134 -5.50 14.95 -0.50
CA LEU A 134 -4.04 14.84 -0.42
C LEU A 134 -3.35 15.53 -1.60
N LEU A 135 -3.91 15.47 -2.82
CA LEU A 135 -3.38 16.19 -3.98
C LEU A 135 -3.24 17.71 -3.77
N GLY A 136 -4.01 18.30 -2.86
CA GLY A 136 -3.91 19.72 -2.51
C GLY A 136 -2.97 20.04 -1.35
N SER A 137 -2.33 19.01 -0.76
CA SER A 137 -1.57 19.13 0.48
C SER A 137 -0.06 19.00 0.23
N PRO A 138 0.80 19.75 0.97
CA PRO A 138 2.24 19.56 0.89
C PRO A 138 2.64 18.12 1.20
N GLY A 139 3.43 17.48 0.32
CA GLY A 139 3.86 16.08 0.47
C GLY A 139 2.77 15.04 0.21
N GLY A 140 1.57 15.45 -0.23
CA GLY A 140 0.46 14.53 -0.44
C GLY A 140 0.67 13.57 -1.62
N HIS A 141 1.45 13.96 -2.63
CA HIS A 141 1.75 13.12 -3.80
C HIS A 141 2.36 11.77 -3.43
N GLU A 142 3.32 11.74 -2.51
CA GLU A 142 3.95 10.51 -2.02
C GLU A 142 2.90 9.57 -1.39
N VAL A 143 2.05 10.12 -0.52
CA VAL A 143 0.98 9.37 0.12
C VAL A 143 -0.03 8.87 -0.93
N VAL A 144 -0.37 9.69 -1.93
CA VAL A 144 -1.29 9.28 -3.00
C VAL A 144 -0.74 8.10 -3.80
N MET A 145 0.54 8.12 -4.17
CA MET A 145 1.18 7.01 -4.88
C MET A 145 1.07 5.71 -4.08
N ALA A 146 1.31 5.77 -2.77
CA ALA A 146 1.19 4.64 -1.85
C ALA A 146 -0.25 4.09 -1.69
N LEU A 147 -1.26 4.95 -1.83
CA LEU A 147 -2.67 4.59 -1.66
C LEU A 147 -3.31 4.03 -2.93
N MET A 148 -2.83 4.48 -4.09
CA MET A 148 -3.43 4.22 -5.38
C MET A 148 -3.57 2.72 -5.72
N PRO A 149 -2.64 1.81 -5.37
CA PRO A 149 -2.83 0.37 -5.58
C PRO A 149 -4.11 -0.21 -4.95
N SER A 150 -4.67 0.45 -3.93
CA SER A 150 -5.90 0.02 -3.25
C SER A 150 -7.19 0.56 -3.89
N LEU A 151 -7.10 1.41 -4.92
CA LEU A 151 -8.26 1.87 -5.69
C LEU A 151 -8.81 0.76 -6.58
N ASP A 152 -10.12 0.69 -6.77
CA ASP A 152 -10.78 -0.19 -7.76
C ASP A 152 -10.70 0.35 -9.20
N LEU A 153 -10.14 1.56 -9.37
CA LEU A 153 -10.01 2.30 -10.62
C LEU A 153 -11.36 2.75 -11.23
N GLY A 154 -12.46 2.67 -10.48
CA GLY A 154 -13.80 3.06 -10.95
C GLY A 154 -14.03 4.57 -11.06
N ASP A 155 -13.35 5.36 -10.23
CA ASP A 155 -13.46 6.83 -10.24
C ASP A 155 -12.61 7.45 -11.37
N THR A 156 -13.11 7.37 -12.59
CA THR A 156 -12.42 7.90 -13.78
C THR A 156 -12.18 9.41 -13.72
N ALA A 157 -12.97 10.17 -12.95
CA ALA A 157 -12.76 11.60 -12.78
C ALA A 157 -11.51 11.87 -11.94
N LEU A 158 -11.33 11.12 -10.86
CA LEU A 158 -10.10 11.14 -10.07
C LEU A 158 -8.91 10.68 -10.92
N LEU A 159 -9.02 9.55 -11.64
CA LEU A 159 -7.92 9.04 -12.46
C LEU A 159 -7.46 10.05 -13.51
N ARG A 160 -8.40 10.75 -14.18
CA ARG A 160 -8.04 11.82 -15.13
C ARG A 160 -7.28 12.94 -14.45
N ARG A 161 -7.70 13.37 -13.26
CA ARG A 161 -7.00 14.40 -12.48
C ARG A 161 -5.57 13.98 -12.16
N LEU A 162 -5.37 12.74 -11.70
CA LEU A 162 -4.06 12.16 -11.41
C LEU A 162 -3.16 12.13 -12.64
N VAL A 163 -3.69 11.69 -13.79
CA VAL A 163 -2.91 11.63 -15.05
C VAL A 163 -2.53 13.02 -15.57
N THR A 164 -3.34 14.05 -15.30
CA THR A 164 -3.06 15.43 -15.74
C THR A 164 -2.31 16.27 -14.71
N ASP A 165 -1.94 15.68 -13.57
CA ASP A 165 -1.20 16.39 -12.53
C ASP A 165 0.22 16.76 -13.03
N PRO A 166 0.79 17.92 -12.63
CA PRO A 166 2.15 18.26 -12.98
C PRO A 166 3.19 17.23 -12.51
N ASP A 167 2.91 16.52 -11.41
CA ASP A 167 3.74 15.40 -10.98
C ASP A 167 3.44 14.17 -11.85
N PHE A 168 4.31 13.92 -12.83
CA PHE A 168 4.14 12.84 -13.79
C PHE A 168 4.18 11.45 -13.14
N PHE A 169 4.73 11.29 -11.94
CA PHE A 169 4.74 10.00 -11.25
C PHE A 169 3.31 9.52 -10.97
N LEU A 170 2.37 10.43 -10.69
CA LEU A 170 0.96 10.07 -10.53
C LEU A 170 0.36 9.48 -11.81
N GLY A 171 0.67 10.06 -12.96
CA GLY A 171 0.17 9.58 -14.25
C GLY A 171 0.75 8.22 -14.64
N GLU A 172 2.04 7.99 -14.34
CA GLU A 172 2.67 6.68 -14.49
C GLU A 172 2.01 5.65 -13.57
N ALA A 173 1.86 6.00 -12.30
CA ALA A 173 1.32 5.11 -11.29
C ALA A 173 -0.11 4.66 -11.67
N VAL A 174 -0.95 5.57 -12.20
CA VAL A 174 -2.27 5.22 -12.73
C VAL A 174 -2.16 4.20 -13.88
N ALA A 175 -1.25 4.42 -14.82
CA ALA A 175 -1.07 3.49 -15.94
C ALA A 175 -0.57 2.11 -15.48
N VAL A 176 0.35 2.06 -14.50
CA VAL A 176 0.83 0.81 -13.89
C VAL A 176 -0.32 0.04 -13.25
N GLU A 177 -1.21 0.71 -12.51
CA GLU A 177 -2.36 0.04 -11.89
C GLU A 177 -3.39 -0.45 -12.93
N ILE A 178 -3.59 0.29 -14.03
CA ILE A 178 -4.41 -0.19 -15.16
C ILE A 178 -3.78 -1.42 -15.81
N GLU A 179 -2.45 -1.47 -15.95
CA GLU A 179 -1.76 -2.65 -16.51
C GLU A 179 -1.96 -3.89 -15.62
N LYS A 180 -1.84 -3.74 -14.29
CA LYS A 180 -2.03 -4.82 -13.32
C LYS A 180 -3.47 -5.33 -13.33
N ARG A 181 -4.46 -4.43 -13.44
CA ARG A 181 -5.90 -4.73 -13.34
C ARG A 181 -6.68 -4.11 -14.50
N PRO A 182 -6.48 -4.61 -15.74
CA PRO A 182 -7.06 -3.97 -16.91
C PRO A 182 -8.59 -4.13 -16.94
N SER A 183 -9.28 -3.10 -17.40
CA SER A 183 -10.72 -3.11 -17.65
C SER A 183 -11.03 -2.31 -18.91
N ARG A 184 -12.03 -2.75 -19.70
CA ARG A 184 -12.47 -2.03 -20.90
C ARG A 184 -12.94 -0.61 -20.59
N ALA A 185 -13.49 -0.38 -19.40
CA ALA A 185 -13.93 0.95 -18.95
C ALA A 185 -12.77 1.96 -18.80
N LEU A 186 -11.53 1.46 -18.62
CA LEU A 186 -10.34 2.27 -18.42
C LEU A 186 -9.68 2.73 -19.72
N GLY A 187 -10.23 2.35 -20.89
CA GLY A 187 -9.63 2.65 -22.19
C GLY A 187 -9.33 4.13 -22.41
N ILE A 188 -10.25 5.02 -22.02
CA ILE A 188 -10.05 6.47 -22.16
C ILE A 188 -8.93 6.98 -21.23
N VAL A 189 -8.79 6.42 -20.03
CA VAL A 189 -7.72 6.81 -19.10
C VAL A 189 -6.36 6.31 -19.61
N ALA A 190 -6.30 5.07 -20.11
CA ALA A 190 -5.08 4.53 -20.72
C ALA A 190 -4.64 5.35 -21.96
N GLU A 191 -5.59 5.78 -22.79
CA GLU A 191 -5.31 6.67 -23.92
C GLU A 191 -4.78 8.03 -23.44
N LEU A 192 -5.33 8.58 -22.37
CA LEU A 192 -4.84 9.82 -21.77
C LEU A 192 -3.38 9.68 -21.31
N CYS A 193 -3.02 8.57 -20.67
CA CYS A 193 -1.62 8.27 -20.31
C CYS A 193 -0.71 8.19 -21.56
N MET A 194 -1.18 7.59 -22.65
CA MET A 194 -0.42 7.50 -23.91
C MET A 194 -0.18 8.86 -24.59
N LEU A 195 -1.03 9.85 -24.31
CA LEU A 195 -0.93 11.21 -24.84
C LEU A 195 -0.23 12.17 -23.87
N HIS A 196 0.26 11.67 -22.74
CA HIS A 196 0.89 12.49 -21.71
C HIS A 196 2.18 13.16 -22.23
N PRO A 197 2.53 14.39 -21.80
CA PRO A 197 3.75 15.06 -22.24
C PRO A 197 5.04 14.34 -21.84
N HIS A 198 5.02 13.65 -20.70
CA HIS A 198 6.18 12.96 -20.14
C HIS A 198 6.34 11.54 -20.71
N PRO A 199 7.50 11.18 -21.30
CA PRO A 199 7.71 9.87 -21.95
C PRO A 199 7.50 8.64 -21.06
N GLN A 200 7.78 8.76 -19.77
CA GLN A 200 7.60 7.69 -18.79
C GLN A 200 6.13 7.27 -18.67
N VAL A 201 5.23 8.26 -18.56
CA VAL A 201 3.78 8.03 -18.52
C VAL A 201 3.29 7.48 -19.86
N VAL A 202 3.84 7.96 -20.98
CA VAL A 202 3.50 7.42 -22.32
C VAL A 202 3.88 5.93 -22.43
N SER A 203 5.06 5.55 -21.93
CA SER A 203 5.52 4.17 -21.93
C SER A 203 4.59 3.28 -21.10
N ALA A 204 4.31 3.67 -19.86
CA ALA A 204 3.38 2.95 -18.99
C ALA A 204 1.96 2.89 -19.59
N GLY A 205 1.47 3.99 -20.16
CA GLY A 205 0.17 4.06 -20.83
C GLY A 205 0.04 3.09 -22.00
N ARG A 206 1.12 2.86 -22.77
CA ARG A 206 1.13 1.84 -23.83
C ARG A 206 1.02 0.43 -23.28
N LEU A 207 1.64 0.14 -22.14
CA LEU A 207 1.53 -1.15 -21.47
C LEU A 207 0.10 -1.38 -20.96
N ALA A 208 -0.47 -0.37 -20.29
CA ALA A 208 -1.86 -0.35 -19.86
C ALA A 208 -2.84 -0.62 -21.03
N ALA A 209 -2.70 0.12 -22.14
CA ALA A 209 -3.56 -0.05 -23.32
C ALA A 209 -3.41 -1.45 -23.95
N ARG A 210 -2.19 -2.01 -23.98
CA ARG A 210 -1.95 -3.39 -24.43
C ARG A 210 -2.62 -4.41 -23.50
N ALA A 211 -2.57 -4.20 -22.19
CA ALA A 211 -3.25 -5.07 -21.22
C ALA A 211 -4.78 -5.05 -21.43
N ILE A 212 -5.38 -3.87 -21.62
CA ILE A 212 -6.81 -3.75 -21.96
C ILE A 212 -7.14 -4.44 -23.28
N ALA A 213 -6.30 -4.30 -24.31
CA ALA A 213 -6.51 -4.91 -25.61
C ALA A 213 -6.45 -6.45 -25.60
N LYS A 214 -5.86 -7.07 -24.55
CA LYS A 214 -5.83 -8.52 -24.35
C LYS A 214 -7.11 -9.08 -23.71
N LEU A 215 -8.00 -8.24 -23.16
CA LEU A 215 -9.30 -8.64 -22.59
C LEU A 215 -10.35 -9.03 -23.66
N ARG A 216 -9.92 -9.54 -24.81
CA ARG A 216 -10.78 -9.84 -25.96
C ARG A 216 -11.89 -10.82 -25.59
#